data_AF-A0A970GN84-F1
#
_entry.id   AF-A0A970GN84-F1
#
_cell.length_a   1.000
_cell.length_b   1.000
_cell.length_c   1.000
_cell.angle_alpha   90.00
_cell.angle_beta   90.00
_cell.angle_gamma   90.00
#
_symmetry.space_group_name_H-M   'P 1'
#
loop_
_entity.id
_entity.type
_entity.pdbx_description
1 polymer ?
#
loop_
_entity_poly.entity_id
_entity_poly.type
_entity_poly.pdbx_seq_one_letter_code
_entity_poly.pdbx_strand_id
1 'polypeptide(L)'
;MKKWSRFCIIVGALVIIFVLLAVFNQTELEAAQPTLRWGSRGTSVTVLQRKLAAWGYYKGRIDGIYGSDTYRAVINFQRKNRLRVDGIVGQETWAALGYQWAGSGGQNAVYTAARGVSRSNDLELIARLVHAEARAEPYEGQVAVAAVLLNRVQSPKFPNTVSGVIYQPGAFESVANGQFNLPPTDENRRAAQSALNGWDPTHGALFFWNPSKPVSRWIWSRKIIRRIGNHVFGI
;
A
#
# COMPACT_ATOMS: atom_id res chain seq x y z
N MET A 1 38.73 11.97 -59.10
CA MET A 1 37.53 12.66 -58.56
C MET A 1 36.42 11.72 -58.07
N LYS A 2 36.05 10.64 -58.77
CA LYS A 2 34.92 9.75 -58.37
C LYS A 2 35.10 8.98 -57.04
N LYS A 3 36.34 8.65 -56.63
CA LYS A 3 36.61 7.91 -55.37
C LYS A 3 36.33 8.74 -54.11
N TRP A 4 36.52 10.06 -54.19
CA TRP A 4 36.33 10.96 -53.04
C TRP A 4 34.83 11.18 -52.74
N SER A 5 34.01 11.27 -53.79
CA SER A 5 32.55 11.35 -53.67
C SER A 5 31.94 10.11 -52.99
N ARG A 6 32.42 8.90 -53.33
CA ARG A 6 31.95 7.65 -52.70
C ARG A 6 32.35 7.54 -51.22
N PHE A 7 33.55 8.02 -50.88
CA PHE A 7 34.02 8.06 -49.50
C PHE A 7 33.18 9.00 -48.62
N CYS A 8 32.87 10.21 -49.11
CA CYS A 8 32.02 11.15 -48.38
C CYS A 8 30.58 10.63 -48.18
N ILE A 9 30.03 9.90 -49.16
CA ILE A 9 28.70 9.29 -49.04
C ILE A 9 28.67 8.21 -47.97
N ILE A 10 29.70 7.35 -47.89
CA ILE A 10 29.78 6.27 -46.89
C ILE A 10 29.96 6.86 -45.48
N VAL A 11 30.83 7.85 -45.32
CA VAL A 11 31.02 8.53 -44.02
C VAL A 11 29.73 9.25 -43.61
N GLY A 12 29.05 9.93 -44.53
CA GLY A 12 27.75 10.54 -44.27
C GLY A 12 26.68 9.53 -43.83
N ALA A 13 26.59 8.38 -44.51
CA ALA A 13 25.64 7.32 -44.16
C ALA A 13 25.95 6.67 -42.80
N LEU A 14 27.22 6.48 -42.45
CA LEU A 14 27.64 5.95 -41.15
C LEU A 14 27.40 6.95 -40.01
N VAL A 15 27.60 8.25 -40.25
CA VAL A 15 27.23 9.31 -39.31
C VAL A 15 25.72 9.35 -39.12
N ILE A 16 24.93 9.22 -40.18
CA ILE A 16 23.46 9.16 -40.10
C ILE A 16 23.01 7.89 -39.35
N ILE A 17 23.60 6.73 -39.60
CA ILE A 17 23.31 5.49 -38.86
C ILE A 17 23.69 5.61 -37.38
N PHE A 18 24.83 6.22 -37.07
CA PHE A 18 25.25 6.47 -35.69
C PHE A 18 24.32 7.47 -34.99
N VAL A 19 23.89 8.53 -35.69
CA VAL A 19 22.89 9.49 -35.18
C VAL A 19 21.52 8.81 -35.02
N LEU A 20 21.11 7.93 -35.93
CA LEU A 20 19.85 7.17 -35.82
C LEU A 20 19.90 6.15 -34.67
N LEU A 21 21.05 5.50 -34.42
CA LEU A 21 21.26 4.61 -33.26
C LEU A 21 21.38 5.39 -31.94
N ALA A 22 21.93 6.61 -31.96
CA ALA A 22 21.99 7.50 -30.81
C ALA A 22 20.61 8.08 -30.45
N VAL A 23 19.74 8.34 -31.45
CA VAL A 23 18.34 8.78 -31.23
C VAL A 23 17.45 7.63 -30.74
N PHE A 24 17.76 6.37 -31.09
CA PHE A 24 17.12 5.20 -30.47
C PHE A 24 17.51 4.99 -28.99
N ASN A 25 18.52 5.71 -28.50
CA ASN A 25 18.88 5.81 -27.09
C ASN A 25 18.36 7.13 -26.46
N GLN A 26 17.23 7.65 -26.95
CA GLN A 26 16.49 8.64 -26.15
C GLN A 26 15.89 7.92 -24.95
N THR A 27 16.65 7.98 -23.87
CA THR A 27 16.20 7.94 -22.48
C THR A 27 14.73 8.33 -22.40
N GLU A 28 13.87 7.35 -22.11
CA GLU A 28 12.54 7.66 -21.63
C GLU A 28 12.74 8.67 -20.50
N LEU A 29 12.25 9.90 -20.69
CA LEU A 29 12.08 10.82 -19.57
C LEU A 29 11.17 10.06 -18.62
N GLU A 30 11.75 9.41 -17.60
CA GLU A 30 11.01 8.60 -16.65
C GLU A 30 10.06 9.55 -15.94
N ALA A 31 8.81 9.59 -16.42
CA ALA A 31 7.80 10.51 -15.98
C ALA A 31 7.72 10.43 -14.47
N ALA A 32 7.65 11.59 -13.82
CA ALA A 32 7.67 11.65 -12.38
C ALA A 32 6.54 10.77 -11.83
N GLN A 33 6.86 9.93 -10.85
CA GLN A 33 5.96 8.88 -10.39
C GLN A 33 5.05 9.39 -9.26
N PRO A 34 3.75 9.04 -9.27
CA PRO A 34 2.83 9.43 -8.22
C PRO A 34 3.10 8.63 -6.94
N THR A 35 2.56 9.10 -5.81
CA THR A 35 2.58 8.30 -4.58
C THR A 35 1.74 7.04 -4.76
N LEU A 36 2.37 5.86 -4.66
CA LEU A 36 1.68 4.57 -4.73
C LEU A 36 1.49 3.98 -3.34
N ARG A 37 0.43 3.20 -3.19
CA ARG A 37 0.07 2.49 -1.96
C ARG A 37 -0.90 1.38 -2.31
N TRP A 38 -1.31 0.60 -1.33
CA TRP A 38 -2.32 -0.42 -1.54
C TRP A 38 -3.55 0.10 -2.30
N GLY A 39 -4.02 -0.69 -3.26
CA GLY A 39 -5.17 -0.37 -4.08
C GLY A 39 -4.89 0.61 -5.21
N SER A 40 -3.71 1.26 -5.24
CA SER A 40 -3.24 1.96 -6.43
C SER A 40 -3.26 1.01 -7.62
N ARG A 41 -3.62 1.54 -8.79
CA ARG A 41 -3.65 0.79 -10.05
C ARG A 41 -3.05 1.61 -11.18
N GLY A 42 -2.61 0.93 -12.23
CA GLY A 42 -2.18 1.54 -13.48
C GLY A 42 -0.69 1.44 -13.74
N THR A 43 -0.22 2.20 -14.73
CA THR A 43 1.12 2.09 -15.31
C THR A 43 2.23 2.32 -14.28
N SER A 44 2.09 3.29 -13.37
CA SER A 44 3.07 3.52 -12.30
C SER A 44 3.23 2.32 -11.35
N VAL A 45 2.15 1.56 -11.10
CA VAL A 45 2.25 0.33 -10.31
C VAL A 45 2.97 -0.76 -11.08
N THR A 46 2.73 -0.88 -12.38
CA THR A 46 3.49 -1.78 -13.26
C THR A 46 4.98 -1.44 -13.24
N VAL A 47 5.34 -0.15 -13.30
CA VAL A 47 6.72 0.35 -13.19
C VAL A 47 7.34 -0.08 -11.86
N LEU A 48 6.64 0.17 -10.75
CA LEU A 48 7.07 -0.27 -9.42
C LEU A 48 7.30 -1.79 -9.36
N GLN A 49 6.31 -2.58 -9.78
CA GLN A 49 6.37 -4.04 -9.75
C GLN A 49 7.54 -4.58 -10.59
N ARG A 50 7.76 -4.04 -11.79
CA ARG A 50 8.92 -4.38 -12.64
C ARG A 50 10.22 -4.08 -11.93
N LYS A 51 10.35 -2.90 -11.33
CA LYS A 51 11.58 -2.50 -10.63
C LYS A 51 11.85 -3.39 -9.42
N LEU A 52 10.85 -3.60 -8.57
CA LEU A 52 10.97 -4.48 -7.41
C LEU A 52 11.26 -5.92 -7.82
N ALA A 53 10.72 -6.41 -8.95
CA ALA A 53 11.01 -7.74 -9.47
C ALA A 53 12.45 -7.84 -9.96
N ALA A 54 12.91 -6.87 -10.73
CA ALA A 54 14.29 -6.81 -11.19
C ALA A 54 15.30 -6.81 -10.03
N TRP A 55 14.92 -6.22 -8.89
CA TRP A 55 15.75 -6.15 -7.68
C TRP A 55 15.50 -7.31 -6.70
N GLY A 56 14.69 -8.31 -7.09
CA GLY A 56 14.45 -9.53 -6.32
C GLY A 56 13.47 -9.38 -5.13
N TYR A 57 12.81 -8.23 -4.97
CA TYR A 57 11.82 -8.00 -3.92
C TYR A 57 10.42 -8.49 -4.28
N TYR A 58 10.07 -8.51 -5.57
CA TYR A 58 8.74 -8.88 -6.06
C TYR A 58 8.79 -10.16 -6.91
N LYS A 59 7.97 -11.15 -6.56
CA LYS A 59 7.85 -12.43 -7.28
C LYS A 59 6.45 -12.66 -7.86
N GLY A 60 5.56 -11.69 -7.69
CA GLY A 60 4.18 -11.76 -8.17
C GLY A 60 4.05 -11.39 -9.64
N ARG A 61 2.83 -11.42 -10.14
CA ARG A 61 2.50 -10.99 -11.51
C ARG A 61 2.64 -9.47 -11.63
N ILE A 62 3.21 -8.99 -12.72
CA ILE A 62 3.21 -7.56 -13.03
C ILE A 62 1.87 -7.24 -13.69
N ASP A 63 0.89 -6.88 -12.87
CA ASP A 63 -0.51 -6.66 -13.26
C ASP A 63 -0.95 -5.20 -13.12
N GLY A 64 -0.07 -4.33 -12.64
CA GLY A 64 -0.38 -2.93 -12.38
C GLY A 64 -1.34 -2.74 -11.21
N ILE A 65 -1.47 -3.73 -10.31
CA ILE A 65 -2.32 -3.66 -9.12
C ILE A 65 -1.45 -3.71 -7.88
N TYR A 66 -1.58 -2.68 -7.03
CA TYR A 66 -0.85 -2.63 -5.78
C TYR A 66 -1.62 -3.44 -4.72
N GLY A 67 -1.52 -4.77 -4.83
CA GLY A 67 -2.09 -5.73 -3.91
C GLY A 67 -1.11 -6.25 -2.85
N SER A 68 -1.41 -7.43 -2.31
CA SER A 68 -0.67 -8.07 -1.20
C SER A 68 0.79 -8.30 -1.51
N ASP A 69 1.08 -8.86 -2.67
CA ASP A 69 2.44 -9.18 -3.05
C ASP A 69 3.26 -7.91 -3.31
N THR A 70 2.67 -6.89 -3.95
CA THR A 70 3.32 -5.60 -4.21
C THR A 70 3.62 -4.88 -2.90
N TYR A 71 2.65 -4.87 -1.98
CA TYR A 71 2.83 -4.28 -0.66
C TYR A 71 3.95 -4.97 0.13
N ARG A 72 3.98 -6.31 0.19
CA ARG A 72 5.05 -7.04 0.87
C ARG A 72 6.42 -6.74 0.24
N ALA A 73 6.49 -6.66 -1.08
CA ALA A 73 7.71 -6.31 -1.78
C ALA A 73 8.19 -4.90 -1.42
N VAL A 74 7.29 -3.91 -1.35
CA VAL A 74 7.63 -2.54 -0.93
C VAL A 74 8.06 -2.50 0.53
N ILE A 75 7.37 -3.18 1.44
CA ILE A 75 7.77 -3.26 2.85
C ILE A 75 9.18 -3.85 3.00
N ASN A 76 9.45 -4.94 2.27
CA ASN A 76 10.78 -5.56 2.27
C ASN A 76 11.85 -4.62 1.69
N PHE A 77 11.52 -3.92 0.60
CA PHE A 77 12.37 -2.91 0.00
C PHE A 77 12.67 -1.76 0.99
N GLN A 78 11.65 -1.17 1.58
CA GLN A 78 11.78 -0.08 2.55
C GLN A 78 12.62 -0.51 3.75
N ARG A 79 12.36 -1.70 4.31
CA ARG A 79 13.13 -2.25 5.43
C ARG A 79 14.59 -2.47 5.08
N LYS A 80 14.88 -3.06 3.91
CA LYS A 80 16.25 -3.35 3.48
C LYS A 80 17.04 -2.08 3.18
N ASN A 81 16.37 -1.03 2.71
CA ASN A 81 16.97 0.27 2.38
C ASN A 81 16.86 1.30 3.51
N ARG A 82 16.48 0.89 4.73
CA ARG A 82 16.37 1.75 5.93
C ARG A 82 15.45 2.96 5.74
N LEU A 83 14.39 2.80 4.95
CA LEU A 83 13.33 3.79 4.76
C LEU A 83 12.23 3.60 5.80
N ARG A 84 11.31 4.56 5.88
CA ARG A 84 10.08 4.39 6.64
C ARG A 84 9.28 3.20 6.09
N VAL A 85 9.00 2.22 6.95
CA VAL A 85 8.36 0.94 6.58
C VAL A 85 6.84 1.06 6.69
N ASP A 86 6.24 1.88 5.83
CA ASP A 86 4.81 2.18 5.81
C ASP A 86 4.06 1.52 4.62
N GLY A 87 4.80 0.96 3.67
CA GLY A 87 4.29 0.37 2.44
C GLY A 87 3.72 1.40 1.47
N ILE A 88 4.10 2.66 1.61
CA ILE A 88 3.76 3.78 0.73
C ILE A 88 5.00 4.14 -0.10
N VAL A 89 4.86 4.08 -1.42
CA VAL A 89 5.91 4.51 -2.35
C VAL A 89 5.76 6.01 -2.59
N GLY A 90 6.29 6.80 -1.65
CA GLY A 90 6.40 8.26 -1.75
C GLY A 90 7.77 8.72 -2.25
N GLN A 91 8.10 10.00 -2.04
CA GLN A 91 9.35 10.62 -2.51
C GLN A 91 10.60 9.80 -2.18
N GLU A 92 10.81 9.45 -0.91
CA GLU A 92 12.00 8.70 -0.47
C GLU A 92 12.08 7.31 -1.09
N THR A 93 10.94 6.63 -1.23
CA THR A 93 10.91 5.28 -1.79
C THR A 93 11.13 5.30 -3.30
N TRP A 94 10.55 6.26 -4.02
CA TRP A 94 10.81 6.44 -5.44
C TRP A 94 12.26 6.83 -5.72
N ALA A 95 12.81 7.76 -4.94
CA ALA A 95 14.21 8.14 -5.04
C ALA A 95 15.14 6.93 -4.81
N ALA A 96 14.85 6.11 -3.80
CA ALA A 96 15.60 4.88 -3.55
C ALA A 96 15.45 3.82 -4.67
N LEU A 97 14.32 3.83 -5.41
CA LEU A 97 14.10 3.02 -6.60
C LEU A 97 14.71 3.65 -7.86
N GLY A 98 15.31 4.84 -7.77
CA GLY A 98 15.92 5.56 -8.89
C GLY A 98 14.95 6.32 -9.78
N TYR A 99 13.71 6.58 -9.31
CA TYR A 99 12.71 7.35 -10.03
C TYR A 99 12.54 8.75 -9.44
N GLN A 100 12.27 9.72 -10.31
CA GLN A 100 11.79 11.04 -9.88
C GLN A 100 10.34 10.93 -9.38
N TRP A 101 10.03 11.60 -8.28
CA TRP A 101 8.68 11.64 -7.72
C TRP A 101 7.91 12.87 -8.23
N ALA A 102 6.64 12.68 -8.63
CA ALA A 102 5.80 13.73 -9.23
C ALA A 102 5.34 14.82 -8.28
N GLY A 103 5.49 14.63 -6.97
CA GLY A 103 4.94 15.56 -5.98
C GLY A 103 5.82 16.76 -5.67
N SER A 104 6.91 16.99 -6.41
CA SER A 104 7.73 18.20 -6.29
C SER A 104 7.51 19.16 -7.46
N GLY A 105 6.30 19.72 -7.51
CA GLY A 105 6.03 21.00 -8.15
C GLY A 105 5.76 22.06 -7.09
N GLY A 106 6.82 22.60 -6.47
CA GLY A 106 6.74 23.83 -5.67
C GLY A 106 7.08 23.71 -4.18
N GLN A 107 8.25 24.26 -3.83
CA GLN A 107 8.56 25.05 -2.62
C GLN A 107 8.64 24.32 -1.26
N ASN A 108 9.73 24.65 -0.55
CA ASN A 108 9.95 24.52 0.90
C ASN A 108 8.67 24.33 1.73
N ALA A 109 8.30 23.07 1.98
CA ALA A 109 7.41 22.72 3.06
C ALA A 109 8.26 22.19 4.21
N VAL A 110 8.46 23.04 5.21
CA VAL A 110 8.67 22.60 6.59
C VAL A 110 7.73 21.42 6.83
N TYR A 111 8.28 20.30 7.34
CA TYR A 111 7.54 19.08 7.65
C TYR A 111 6.43 19.34 8.67
N THR A 112 5.31 19.86 8.21
CA THR A 112 4.02 19.79 8.89
C THR A 112 3.19 18.83 8.06
N ALA A 113 3.26 17.55 8.45
CA ALA A 113 2.43 16.49 7.88
C ALA A 113 0.94 16.79 8.11
N ALA A 114 0.36 17.58 7.21
CA ALA A 114 -1.05 17.94 7.23
C ALA A 114 -1.87 16.81 6.60
N ARG A 115 -2.32 15.88 7.46
CA ARG A 115 -3.62 15.18 7.61
C ARG A 115 -4.68 15.13 6.48
N GLY A 116 -4.43 15.55 5.23
CA GLY A 116 -5.43 15.61 4.16
C GLY A 116 -5.43 14.42 3.20
N VAL A 117 -4.27 13.84 2.91
CA VAL A 117 -4.14 12.71 1.95
C VAL A 117 -4.28 11.34 2.64
N SER A 118 -4.24 11.27 3.97
CA SER A 118 -4.36 10.02 4.75
C SER A 118 -5.81 9.53 4.89
N ARG A 119 -6.75 10.42 5.22
CA ARG A 119 -8.09 10.01 5.70
C ARG A 119 -8.95 9.27 4.68
N SER A 120 -8.97 9.68 3.40
CA SER A 120 -9.80 9.01 2.38
C SER A 120 -9.27 7.64 1.98
N ASN A 121 -7.95 7.46 1.97
CA ASN A 121 -7.31 6.17 1.67
C ASN A 121 -7.40 5.22 2.87
N ASP A 122 -7.17 5.73 4.09
CA ASP A 122 -7.36 4.98 5.32
C ASP A 122 -8.82 4.55 5.47
N LEU A 123 -9.77 5.43 5.15
CA LEU A 123 -11.20 5.11 5.14
C LEU A 123 -11.51 3.91 4.26
N GLU A 124 -10.99 3.86 3.03
CA GLU A 124 -11.23 2.74 2.12
C GLU A 124 -10.58 1.43 2.60
N LEU A 125 -9.36 1.50 3.15
CA LEU A 125 -8.69 0.33 3.73
C LEU A 125 -9.43 -0.22 4.97
N ILE A 126 -9.86 0.68 5.86
CA ILE A 126 -10.64 0.34 7.05
C ILE A 126 -12.00 -0.23 6.61
N ALA A 127 -12.67 0.39 5.63
CA ALA A 127 -13.97 -0.09 5.14
C ALA A 127 -13.87 -1.48 4.52
N ARG A 128 -12.80 -1.78 3.78
CA ARG A 128 -12.53 -3.15 3.26
C ARG A 128 -12.26 -4.15 4.37
N LEU A 129 -11.52 -3.74 5.41
CA LEU A 129 -11.33 -4.58 6.59
C LEU A 129 -12.68 -4.90 7.25
N VAL A 130 -13.50 -3.87 7.50
CA VAL A 130 -14.83 -4.01 8.08
C VAL A 130 -15.72 -4.91 7.22
N HIS A 131 -15.68 -4.74 5.90
CA HIS A 131 -16.41 -5.61 4.98
C HIS A 131 -16.00 -7.08 5.13
N ALA A 132 -14.69 -7.34 5.17
CA ALA A 132 -14.22 -8.71 5.19
C ALA A 132 -14.39 -9.38 6.56
N GLU A 133 -14.22 -8.64 7.65
CA GLU A 133 -14.25 -9.19 9.01
C GLU A 133 -15.62 -9.10 9.68
N ALA A 134 -16.44 -8.11 9.32
CA ALA A 134 -17.64 -7.74 10.09
C ALA A 134 -18.89 -7.48 9.23
N ARG A 135 -18.94 -7.86 7.95
CA ARG A 135 -20.12 -7.63 7.09
C ARG A 135 -21.45 -8.19 7.62
N ALA A 136 -21.40 -9.23 8.45
CA ALA A 136 -22.57 -9.87 9.05
C ALA A 136 -22.83 -9.41 10.50
N GLU A 137 -22.02 -8.49 11.00
CA GLU A 137 -22.17 -7.94 12.35
C GLU A 137 -23.10 -6.72 12.34
N PRO A 138 -23.76 -6.41 13.47
CA PRO A 138 -24.48 -5.15 13.63
C PRO A 138 -23.55 -3.96 13.39
N TYR A 139 -24.11 -2.80 13.07
CA TYR A 139 -23.33 -1.58 12.78
C TYR A 139 -22.31 -1.25 13.88
N GLU A 140 -22.67 -1.41 15.15
CA GLU A 140 -21.75 -1.27 16.29
C GLU A 140 -20.55 -2.24 16.21
N GLY A 141 -20.78 -3.49 15.80
CA GLY A 141 -19.72 -4.49 15.61
C GLY A 141 -18.82 -4.20 14.42
N GLN A 142 -19.36 -3.57 13.37
CA GLN A 142 -18.57 -3.06 12.24
C GLN A 142 -17.66 -1.91 12.68
N VAL A 143 -18.18 -0.95 13.45
CA VAL A 143 -17.37 0.14 14.04
C VAL A 143 -16.32 -0.43 15.00
N ALA A 144 -16.67 -1.46 15.77
CA ALA A 144 -15.76 -2.13 16.71
C ALA A 144 -14.52 -2.71 16.02
N VAL A 145 -14.66 -3.37 14.87
CA VAL A 145 -13.51 -3.89 14.11
C VAL A 145 -12.62 -2.76 13.59
N ALA A 146 -13.23 -1.69 13.06
CA ALA A 146 -12.49 -0.51 12.64
C ALA A 146 -11.73 0.15 13.82
N ALA A 147 -12.35 0.23 14.99
CA ALA A 147 -11.74 0.78 16.19
C ALA A 147 -10.55 -0.06 16.67
N VAL A 148 -10.65 -1.39 16.68
CA VAL A 148 -9.51 -2.28 17.00
C VAL A 148 -8.32 -2.02 16.08
N LEU A 149 -8.57 -1.84 14.77
CA LEU A 149 -7.52 -1.47 13.83
C LEU A 149 -6.86 -0.14 14.21
N LEU A 150 -7.64 0.90 14.53
CA LEU A 150 -7.11 2.19 14.95
C LEU A 150 -6.40 2.14 16.31
N ASN A 151 -6.84 1.28 17.23
CA ASN A 151 -6.19 1.05 18.52
C ASN A 151 -4.83 0.38 18.34
N ARG A 152 -4.72 -0.57 17.40
CA ARG A 152 -3.43 -1.15 17.00
C ARG A 152 -2.51 -0.09 16.41
N VAL A 153 -2.98 0.76 15.50
CA VAL A 153 -2.17 1.87 14.93
C VAL A 153 -1.62 2.81 16.00
N GLN A 154 -2.39 3.06 17.07
CA GLN A 154 -1.96 3.89 18.21
C GLN A 154 -1.04 3.17 19.20
N SER A 155 -1.03 1.83 19.18
CA SER A 155 -0.29 1.03 20.15
C SER A 155 1.15 0.81 19.71
N PRO A 156 2.15 0.97 20.60
CA PRO A 156 3.55 0.72 20.28
C PRO A 156 3.85 -0.76 19.98
N LYS A 157 2.89 -1.67 20.22
CA LYS A 157 3.01 -3.11 19.96
C LYS A 157 2.76 -3.49 18.50
N PHE A 158 2.28 -2.56 17.68
CA PHE A 158 1.90 -2.81 16.30
C PHE A 158 2.51 -1.75 15.37
N PRO A 159 2.48 -1.96 14.04
CA PRO A 159 2.81 -0.92 13.09
C PRO A 159 1.94 0.33 13.29
N ASN A 160 2.53 1.51 13.08
CA ASN A 160 1.89 2.80 13.31
C ASN A 160 1.15 3.36 12.08
N THR A 161 0.75 2.50 11.15
CA THR A 161 -0.04 2.86 9.97
C THR A 161 -1.17 1.85 9.74
N VAL A 162 -2.30 2.30 9.20
CA VAL A 162 -3.46 1.45 8.88
C VAL A 162 -3.04 0.28 7.98
N SER A 163 -2.29 0.56 6.92
CA SER A 163 -1.72 -0.45 6.03
C SER A 163 -0.81 -1.44 6.80
N GLY A 164 0.10 -0.92 7.63
CA GLY A 164 1.02 -1.73 8.42
C GLY A 164 0.31 -2.76 9.30
N VAL A 165 -0.77 -2.35 9.96
CA VAL A 165 -1.56 -3.26 10.81
C VAL A 165 -2.34 -4.27 9.99
N ILE A 166 -3.01 -3.85 8.90
CA ILE A 166 -3.82 -4.74 8.06
C ILE A 166 -2.97 -5.85 7.45
N TYR A 167 -1.75 -5.53 7.00
CA TYR A 167 -0.90 -6.47 6.27
C TYR A 167 0.13 -7.19 7.13
N GLN A 168 0.07 -7.03 8.44
CA GLN A 168 0.91 -7.82 9.33
C GLN A 168 0.61 -9.33 9.11
N PRO A 169 1.65 -10.19 8.95
CA PRO A 169 1.44 -11.61 8.70
C PRO A 169 0.53 -12.26 9.75
N GLY A 170 -0.56 -12.88 9.29
CA GLY A 170 -1.54 -13.55 10.15
C GLY A 170 -2.47 -12.64 10.96
N ALA A 171 -2.44 -11.32 10.75
CA ALA A 171 -3.32 -10.39 11.49
C ALA A 171 -4.79 -10.49 11.06
N PHE A 172 -5.04 -10.73 9.77
CA PHE A 172 -6.37 -10.87 9.17
C PHE A 172 -6.34 -11.94 8.08
N GLU A 173 -7.13 -13.00 8.24
CA GLU A 173 -7.24 -14.08 7.25
C GLU A 173 -7.82 -13.57 5.93
N SER A 174 -8.72 -12.59 6.00
CA SER A 174 -9.38 -11.94 4.87
C SER A 174 -8.40 -11.33 3.84
N VAL A 175 -7.23 -10.90 4.31
CA VAL A 175 -6.18 -10.33 3.47
C VAL A 175 -5.52 -11.43 2.62
N ALA A 176 -5.36 -12.63 3.17
CA ALA A 176 -4.72 -13.75 2.49
C ALA A 176 -5.69 -14.48 1.53
N ASN A 177 -6.97 -14.58 1.89
CA ASN A 177 -7.98 -15.29 1.09
C ASN A 177 -8.67 -14.41 0.02
N GLY A 178 -8.26 -13.15 -0.11
CA GLY A 178 -8.74 -12.22 -1.13
C GLY A 178 -10.08 -11.53 -0.82
N GLN A 179 -10.75 -11.87 0.29
CA GLN A 179 -12.00 -11.19 0.70
C GLN A 179 -11.78 -9.69 0.95
N PHE A 180 -10.59 -9.30 1.41
CA PHE A 180 -10.20 -7.90 1.57
C PHE A 180 -10.22 -7.08 0.26
N ASN A 181 -10.11 -7.74 -0.90
CA ASN A 181 -10.12 -7.06 -2.20
C ASN A 181 -11.53 -6.73 -2.70
N LEU A 182 -12.57 -7.24 -2.03
CA LEU A 182 -13.96 -6.97 -2.39
C LEU A 182 -14.34 -5.52 -2.05
N PRO A 183 -15.19 -4.89 -2.88
CA PRO A 183 -15.61 -3.52 -2.63
C PRO A 183 -16.47 -3.44 -1.35
N PRO A 184 -16.17 -2.52 -0.41
CA PRO A 184 -16.99 -2.35 0.78
C PRO A 184 -18.35 -1.71 0.44
N THR A 185 -19.35 -1.96 1.27
CA THR A 185 -20.66 -1.31 1.16
C THR A 185 -20.62 0.12 1.73
N ASP A 186 -21.67 0.92 1.49
CA ASP A 186 -21.80 2.24 2.12
C ASP A 186 -21.88 2.15 3.64
N GLU A 187 -22.48 1.08 4.17
CA GLU A 187 -22.51 0.84 5.61
C GLU A 187 -21.11 0.61 6.18
N ASN A 188 -20.29 -0.20 5.50
CA ASN A 188 -18.91 -0.43 5.93
C ASN A 188 -18.08 0.86 5.88
N ARG A 189 -18.29 1.72 4.86
CA ARG A 189 -17.69 3.06 4.79
C ARG A 189 -18.14 3.95 5.95
N ARG A 190 -19.43 3.99 6.29
CA ARG A 190 -19.94 4.76 7.43
C ARG A 190 -19.37 4.26 8.76
N ALA A 191 -19.25 2.95 8.94
CA ALA A 191 -18.68 2.36 10.14
C ALA A 191 -17.20 2.73 10.29
N ALA A 192 -16.41 2.60 9.22
CA ALA A 192 -15.02 3.04 9.17
C ALA A 192 -14.87 4.53 9.48
N GLN A 193 -15.72 5.39 8.89
CA GLN A 193 -15.73 6.83 9.14
C GLN A 193 -16.06 7.14 10.60
N SER A 194 -16.98 6.38 11.21
CA SER A 194 -17.37 6.58 12.61
C SER A 194 -16.21 6.29 13.57
N ALA A 195 -15.44 5.23 13.31
CA ALA A 195 -14.22 4.94 14.07
C ALA A 195 -13.14 6.02 13.86
N LEU A 196 -12.94 6.48 12.62
CA LEU A 196 -12.02 7.60 12.32
C LEU A 196 -12.43 8.92 12.99
N ASN A 197 -13.73 9.11 13.25
CA ASN A 197 -14.27 10.25 14.01
C ASN A 197 -14.12 10.07 15.54
N GLY A 198 -13.56 8.95 15.99
CA GLY A 198 -13.25 8.68 17.40
C GLY A 198 -14.25 7.79 18.14
N TRP A 199 -15.26 7.23 17.46
CA TRP A 199 -16.15 6.28 18.12
C TRP A 199 -15.49 4.90 18.26
N ASP A 200 -15.14 4.52 19.50
CA ASP A 200 -14.64 3.19 19.84
C ASP A 200 -15.60 2.48 20.82
N PRO A 201 -16.49 1.59 20.33
CA PRO A 201 -17.39 0.80 21.18
C PRO A 201 -16.68 -0.36 21.92
N THR A 202 -15.39 -0.59 21.63
CA THR A 202 -14.60 -1.68 22.23
C THR A 202 -13.85 -1.27 23.49
N HIS A 203 -13.79 0.04 23.78
CA HIS A 203 -13.05 0.62 24.90
C HIS A 203 -11.55 0.27 24.88
N GLY A 204 -10.90 0.42 23.72
CA GLY A 204 -9.45 0.22 23.59
C GLY A 204 -9.03 -1.22 23.33
N ALA A 205 -9.91 -2.08 22.82
CA ALA A 205 -9.54 -3.46 22.50
C ALA A 205 -8.47 -3.52 21.40
N LEU A 206 -7.55 -4.47 21.51
CA LEU A 206 -6.50 -4.74 20.52
C LEU A 206 -6.74 -6.03 19.74
N PHE A 207 -7.66 -6.87 20.22
CA PHE A 207 -7.99 -8.17 19.63
C PHE A 207 -9.50 -8.36 19.58
N PHE A 208 -9.96 -9.10 18.56
CA PHE A 208 -11.29 -9.64 18.51
C PHE A 208 -11.28 -11.08 17.99
N TRP A 209 -12.29 -11.86 18.34
CA TRP A 209 -12.48 -13.23 17.84
C TRP A 209 -13.94 -13.64 17.88
N ASN A 210 -14.32 -14.58 17.01
CA ASN A 210 -15.64 -15.21 17.06
C ASN A 210 -15.56 -16.46 17.96
N PRO A 211 -16.24 -16.49 19.12
CA PRO A 211 -16.17 -17.60 20.06
C PRO A 211 -16.81 -18.89 19.52
N SER A 212 -17.64 -18.78 18.48
CA SER A 212 -18.29 -19.91 17.81
C SER A 212 -17.43 -20.56 16.72
N LYS A 213 -16.24 -20.01 16.43
CA LYS A 213 -15.29 -20.57 15.45
C LYS A 213 -14.04 -21.11 16.15
N PRO A 214 -13.35 -22.09 15.57
CA PRO A 214 -12.03 -22.50 16.05
C PRO A 214 -11.06 -21.32 16.00
N VAL A 215 -10.48 -20.99 17.15
CA VAL A 215 -9.50 -19.90 17.30
C VAL A 215 -8.34 -20.38 18.18
N SER A 216 -7.19 -19.70 18.08
CA SER A 216 -6.01 -20.05 18.88
C SER A 216 -6.30 -20.05 20.38
N ARG A 217 -5.83 -21.07 21.12
CA ARG A 217 -5.96 -21.14 22.59
C ARG A 217 -5.41 -19.90 23.29
N TRP A 218 -4.38 -19.27 22.72
CA TRP A 218 -3.80 -18.04 23.25
C TRP A 218 -4.81 -16.89 23.32
N ILE A 219 -5.79 -16.79 22.40
CA ILE A 219 -6.73 -15.66 22.39
C ILE A 219 -7.60 -15.63 23.65
N TRP A 220 -7.91 -16.81 24.20
CA TRP A 220 -8.70 -16.95 25.42
C TRP A 220 -7.94 -16.56 26.69
N SER A 221 -6.63 -16.30 26.60
CA SER A 221 -5.84 -15.71 27.69
C SER A 221 -5.93 -14.18 27.75
N ARG A 222 -6.51 -13.53 26.73
CA ARG A 222 -6.66 -12.06 26.69
C ARG A 222 -7.75 -11.63 27.67
N LYS A 223 -7.63 -10.42 28.21
CA LYS A 223 -8.66 -9.85 29.07
C LYS A 223 -9.86 -9.47 28.18
N ILE A 224 -10.99 -10.16 28.36
CA ILE A 224 -12.23 -9.84 27.67
C ILE A 224 -12.76 -8.49 28.19
N ILE A 225 -13.06 -7.58 27.27
CA ILE A 225 -13.64 -6.28 27.57
C ILE A 225 -15.16 -6.33 27.35
N ARG A 226 -15.61 -6.82 26.18
CA ARG A 226 -17.03 -6.90 25.83
C ARG A 226 -17.26 -7.86 24.66
N ARG A 227 -18.52 -8.25 24.45
CA ARG A 227 -19.02 -8.92 23.24
C ARG A 227 -19.97 -7.99 22.49
N ILE A 228 -19.78 -7.83 21.18
CA ILE A 228 -20.66 -7.07 20.28
C ILE A 228 -20.96 -8.00 19.10
N GLY A 229 -22.25 -8.31 18.90
CA GLY A 229 -22.66 -9.33 17.94
C GLY A 229 -22.00 -10.69 18.21
N ASN A 230 -21.37 -11.26 17.19
CA ASN A 230 -20.65 -12.53 17.29
C ASN A 230 -19.18 -12.36 17.68
N HIS A 231 -18.68 -11.14 17.87
CA HIS A 231 -17.29 -10.91 18.25
C HIS A 231 -17.13 -10.62 19.74
N VAL A 232 -16.13 -11.28 20.33
CA VAL A 232 -15.57 -10.93 21.64
C VAL A 232 -14.36 -10.03 21.39
N PHE A 233 -14.24 -8.96 22.18
CA PHE A 233 -13.17 -7.96 22.11
C PHE A 233 -12.34 -7.97 23.39
N GLY A 234 -11.02 -7.84 23.27
CA GLY A 234 -10.11 -7.90 24.42
C GLY A 234 -8.73 -7.28 24.20
N ILE A 235 -7.91 -7.33 25.27
CA ILE A 235 -6.54 -6.78 25.34
C ILE A 235 -5.53 -7.80 25.88
#